data_AF-A0A9X1GEZ2-F1
#
_entry.id   AF-A0A9X1GEZ2-F1
#
_cell.length_a   1.000
_cell.length_b   1.000
_cell.length_c   1.000
_cell.angle_alpha   90.00
_cell.angle_beta   90.00
_cell.angle_gamma   90.00
#
_symmetry.space_group_name_H-M   'P 1'
#
loop_
_entity.id
_entity.type
_entity.pdbx_description
1 polymer ?
#
loop_
_entity_poly.entity_id
_entity_poly.type
_entity_poly.pdbx_seq_one_letter_code
_entity_poly.pdbx_strand_id
1 'polypeptide(L)'
;GTGTFYTDILLPGNSLATLLNIVDGAVTTLVGAVEGLINLNPLATVNLSEVYEQLALLNNLSTLTSAEVELQLQMQGDEYIYGELDGALETVIRENLSNILCGINNAVQAIEATSTGGLLGDAAAGTINTALAVTVKPAFNLTFNTALALVNVGSSFLGNLADASILGETTVTIPTTIQDPTYADLTNAGVDMTVPYEA
;
A
#
# COMPACT_ATOMS: atom_id res chain seq x y z
N GLY A 1 5.26 -25.65 -5.56
CA GLY A 1 6.18 -25.21 -4.49
C GLY A 1 6.04 -23.71 -4.31
N THR A 2 6.67 -23.11 -3.32
CA THR A 2 6.70 -21.65 -3.17
C THR A 2 8.04 -21.11 -3.64
N GLY A 3 8.02 -20.01 -4.37
CA GLY A 3 9.20 -19.21 -4.69
C GLY A 3 9.06 -17.83 -4.06
N THR A 4 10.17 -17.13 -3.88
CA THR A 4 10.13 -15.71 -3.51
C THR A 4 10.62 -14.86 -4.66
N PHE A 5 9.95 -13.73 -4.82
CA PHE A 5 10.25 -12.74 -5.83
C PHE A 5 10.47 -11.41 -5.11
N TYR A 6 11.60 -10.78 -5.37
CA TYR A 6 11.94 -9.47 -4.85
C TYR A 6 12.13 -8.52 -6.02
N THR A 7 11.42 -7.40 -6.03
CA THR A 7 11.59 -6.35 -7.04
C THR A 7 11.40 -4.97 -6.47
N ASP A 8 12.05 -4.00 -7.09
CA ASP A 8 11.68 -2.60 -6.97
C ASP A 8 10.58 -2.27 -7.99
N ILE A 9 9.54 -1.57 -7.55
CA ILE A 9 8.41 -1.20 -8.42
C ILE A 9 8.40 0.30 -8.65
N LEU A 10 8.50 0.72 -9.90
CA LEU A 10 8.33 2.10 -10.32
C LEU A 10 6.88 2.32 -10.72
N LEU A 11 6.19 3.19 -9.97
CA LEU A 11 4.80 3.53 -10.24
C LEU A 11 4.72 4.69 -11.25
N PRO A 12 3.97 4.54 -12.35
CA PRO A 12 3.79 5.62 -13.32
C PRO A 12 2.96 6.75 -12.72
N GLY A 13 3.56 7.94 -12.60
CA GLY A 13 2.92 9.11 -11.98
C GLY A 13 1.62 9.56 -12.65
N ASN A 14 1.48 9.35 -13.97
CA ASN A 14 0.24 9.63 -14.70
C ASN A 14 -0.90 8.69 -14.30
N SER A 15 -0.61 7.43 -13.95
CA SER A 15 -1.62 6.48 -13.48
C SER A 15 -2.06 6.79 -12.04
N LEU A 16 -1.16 7.36 -11.21
CA LEU A 16 -1.49 7.80 -9.86
C LEU A 16 -2.33 9.10 -9.80
N ALA A 17 -2.36 9.89 -10.88
CA ALA A 17 -2.97 11.22 -10.90
C ALA A 17 -4.42 11.23 -10.38
N THR A 18 -5.23 10.24 -10.72
CA THR A 18 -6.61 10.14 -10.23
C THR A 18 -6.67 10.02 -8.70
N LEU A 19 -5.85 9.16 -8.11
CA LEU A 19 -5.78 8.98 -6.67
C LEU A 19 -5.26 10.26 -5.99
N LEU A 20 -4.16 10.81 -6.50
CA LEU A 20 -3.54 12.03 -5.97
C LEU A 20 -4.54 13.19 -5.96
N ASN A 21 -5.26 13.42 -7.06
CA ASN A 21 -6.23 14.50 -7.18
C ASN A 21 -7.38 14.39 -6.16
N ILE A 22 -7.88 13.17 -5.90
CA ILE A 22 -8.96 12.95 -4.92
C ILE A 22 -8.44 13.24 -3.51
N VAL A 23 -7.26 12.73 -3.18
CA VAL A 23 -6.64 12.93 -1.86
C VAL A 23 -6.31 14.40 -1.62
N ASP A 24 -5.65 15.07 -2.59
CA ASP A 24 -5.34 16.50 -2.51
C ASP A 24 -6.62 17.34 -2.37
N GLY A 25 -7.68 17.01 -3.11
CA GLY A 25 -8.96 17.70 -2.99
C GLY A 25 -9.61 17.54 -1.61
N ALA A 26 -9.55 16.33 -1.03
CA ALA A 26 -10.05 16.06 0.31
C ALA A 26 -9.24 16.83 1.38
N VAL A 27 -7.91 16.81 1.29
CA VAL A 27 -7.03 17.52 2.22
C VAL A 27 -7.20 19.04 2.08
N THR A 28 -7.28 19.58 0.86
CA THR A 28 -7.51 21.02 0.63
C THR A 28 -8.82 21.47 1.26
N THR A 29 -9.89 20.69 1.11
CA THR A 29 -11.19 21.00 1.72
C THR A 29 -11.13 20.96 3.24
N LEU A 30 -10.44 19.96 3.81
CA LEU A 30 -10.19 19.86 5.24
C LEU A 30 -9.44 21.10 5.77
N VAL A 31 -8.34 21.47 5.12
CA VAL A 31 -7.51 22.63 5.50
C VAL A 31 -8.34 23.90 5.49
N GLY A 32 -9.09 24.17 4.41
CA GLY A 32 -9.94 25.35 4.33
C GLY A 32 -11.03 25.39 5.41
N ALA A 33 -11.60 24.24 5.77
CA ALA A 33 -12.57 24.16 6.87
C ALA A 33 -11.92 24.43 8.23
N VAL A 34 -10.73 23.88 8.49
CA VAL A 34 -9.96 24.11 9.72
C VAL A 34 -9.56 25.58 9.85
N GLU A 35 -9.06 26.19 8.77
CA GLU A 35 -8.72 27.62 8.74
C GLU A 35 -9.94 28.50 9.04
N GLY A 36 -11.10 28.19 8.45
CA GLY A 36 -12.35 28.87 8.75
C GLY A 36 -12.73 28.79 10.23
N LEU A 37 -12.55 27.62 10.86
CA LEU A 37 -12.84 27.43 12.28
C LEU A 37 -11.88 28.20 13.18
N ILE A 38 -10.58 28.22 12.87
CA ILE A 38 -9.56 28.98 13.61
C ILE A 38 -9.84 30.49 13.49
N ASN A 39 -10.18 30.98 12.30
CA ASN A 39 -10.48 32.40 12.09
C ASN A 39 -11.67 32.89 12.92
N LEU A 40 -12.66 32.02 13.18
CA LEU A 40 -13.79 32.32 14.06
C LEU A 40 -13.46 32.14 15.55
N ASN A 41 -12.36 31.46 15.87
CA ASN A 41 -11.97 31.08 17.23
C ASN A 41 -10.45 31.30 17.45
N PRO A 42 -9.97 32.56 17.42
CA PRO A 42 -8.53 32.88 17.38
C PRO A 42 -7.75 32.54 18.66
N LEU A 43 -8.44 32.10 19.72
CA LEU A 43 -7.86 31.66 20.99
C LEU A 43 -7.59 30.13 21.01
N ALA A 44 -7.65 29.48 19.86
CA ALA A 44 -7.34 28.07 19.70
C ALA A 44 -6.47 27.85 18.45
N THR A 45 -5.72 26.76 18.47
CA THR A 45 -4.81 26.37 17.39
C THR A 45 -5.07 24.92 16.99
N VAL A 46 -4.81 24.58 15.73
CA VAL A 46 -4.91 23.20 15.22
C VAL A 46 -3.61 22.86 14.51
N ASN A 47 -3.04 21.70 14.79
CA ASN A 47 -1.86 21.22 14.09
C ASN A 47 -2.25 20.24 12.96
N LEU A 48 -1.79 20.53 11.75
CA LEU A 48 -2.00 19.72 10.55
C LEU A 48 -0.70 19.09 10.00
N SER A 49 0.41 19.19 10.73
CA SER A 49 1.73 18.74 10.26
C SER A 49 1.72 17.28 9.82
N GLU A 50 1.16 16.38 10.64
CA GLU A 50 1.08 14.96 10.34
C GLU A 50 0.29 14.70 9.04
N VAL A 51 -0.79 15.45 8.79
CA VAL A 51 -1.57 15.29 7.55
C VAL A 51 -0.71 15.63 6.32
N TYR A 52 0.08 16.70 6.41
CA TYR A 52 0.99 17.09 5.32
C TYR A 52 2.15 16.13 5.15
N GLU A 53 2.68 15.57 6.24
CA GLU A 53 3.73 14.54 6.19
C GLU A 53 3.22 13.29 5.47
N GLN A 54 2.03 12.79 5.84
CA GLN A 54 1.42 11.63 5.20
C GLN A 54 1.05 11.90 3.73
N LEU A 55 0.58 13.11 3.40
CA LEU A 55 0.33 13.52 2.02
C LEU A 55 1.62 13.58 1.19
N ALA A 56 2.73 14.05 1.79
CA ALA A 56 4.02 14.05 1.12
C ALA A 56 4.52 12.65 0.81
N LEU A 57 4.27 11.65 1.67
CA LEU A 57 4.59 10.25 1.37
C LEU A 57 3.84 9.77 0.13
N LEU A 58 2.54 10.10 0.02
CA LEU A 58 1.74 9.74 -1.16
C LEU A 58 2.24 10.44 -2.43
N ASN A 59 2.57 11.73 -2.36
CA ASN A 59 3.04 12.51 -3.50
C ASN A 59 4.43 12.09 -3.99
N ASN A 60 5.27 11.55 -3.10
CA ASN A 60 6.59 11.03 -3.44
C ASN A 60 6.59 9.54 -3.74
N LEU A 61 5.42 8.92 -3.91
CA LEU A 61 5.27 7.51 -4.23
C LEU A 61 5.58 7.22 -5.71
N SER A 62 6.77 7.61 -6.17
CA SER A 62 7.28 7.24 -7.49
C SER A 62 7.89 5.84 -7.52
N THR A 63 8.30 5.35 -6.35
CA THR A 63 9.03 4.11 -6.19
C THR A 63 8.54 3.38 -4.94
N LEU A 64 8.07 2.14 -5.10
CA LEU A 64 7.89 1.21 -3.99
C LEU A 64 9.16 0.37 -3.91
N THR A 65 10.01 0.70 -2.96
CA THR A 65 11.22 -0.08 -2.70
C THR A 65 10.84 -1.41 -2.05
N SER A 66 11.39 -2.51 -2.57
CA SER A 66 11.51 -3.76 -1.83
C SER A 66 10.20 -4.47 -1.46
N ALA A 67 9.52 -5.05 -2.43
CA ALA A 67 8.46 -6.00 -2.14
C ALA A 67 8.95 -7.44 -2.30
N GLU A 68 9.09 -8.15 -1.18
CA GLU A 68 9.24 -9.60 -1.19
C GLU A 68 7.85 -10.23 -1.29
N VAL A 69 7.59 -10.93 -2.39
CA VAL A 69 6.31 -11.56 -2.65
C VAL A 69 6.51 -13.06 -2.79
N GLU A 70 5.72 -13.81 -2.04
CA GLU A 70 5.62 -15.26 -2.22
C GLU A 70 4.80 -15.55 -3.47
N LEU A 71 5.38 -16.35 -4.37
CA LEU A 71 4.72 -16.82 -5.58
C LEU A 71 4.41 -18.31 -5.46
N GLN A 72 3.17 -18.67 -5.78
CA GLN A 72 2.79 -20.07 -5.96
C GLN A 72 3.31 -20.55 -7.30
N LEU A 73 4.26 -21.48 -7.26
CA LEU A 73 4.89 -22.04 -8.44
C LEU A 73 4.08 -23.22 -8.97
N GLN A 74 3.74 -23.15 -10.24
CA GLN A 74 3.04 -24.18 -11.00
C GLN A 74 3.99 -24.86 -11.97
N MET A 75 3.76 -26.14 -12.24
CA MET A 75 4.47 -26.87 -13.28
C MET A 75 3.62 -26.96 -14.54
N GLN A 76 4.22 -26.70 -15.70
CA GLN A 76 3.64 -26.97 -16.99
C GLN A 76 4.38 -28.15 -17.64
N GLY A 77 3.78 -29.33 -17.55
CA GLY A 77 4.45 -30.58 -17.93
C GLY A 77 5.68 -30.85 -17.07
N ASP A 78 6.70 -31.47 -17.67
CA ASP A 78 7.96 -31.81 -17.00
C ASP A 78 9.08 -30.78 -17.25
N GLU A 79 8.80 -29.70 -17.98
CA GLU A 79 9.84 -28.78 -18.51
C GLU A 79 9.87 -27.40 -17.85
N TYR A 80 8.72 -26.86 -17.41
CA TYR A 80 8.63 -25.48 -16.96
C TYR A 80 8.00 -25.34 -15.58
N ILE A 81 8.63 -24.50 -14.76
CA ILE A 81 8.06 -23.96 -13.52
C ILE A 81 7.77 -22.48 -13.77
N TYR A 82 6.55 -22.04 -13.48
CA TYR A 82 6.15 -20.64 -13.63
C TYR A 82 5.34 -20.17 -12.42
N GLY A 83 5.32 -18.85 -12.20
CA GLY A 83 4.50 -18.19 -11.18
C GLY A 83 3.90 -16.91 -11.76
N GLU A 84 2.63 -16.65 -11.46
CA GLU A 84 1.93 -15.46 -11.93
C GLU A 84 2.31 -14.25 -11.06
N LEU A 85 2.91 -13.24 -11.68
CA LEU A 85 3.43 -12.07 -10.98
C LEU A 85 2.39 -10.95 -10.84
N ASP A 86 1.40 -10.91 -11.73
CA ASP A 86 0.46 -9.79 -11.82
C ASP A 86 -0.36 -9.61 -10.52
N GLY A 87 -1.07 -10.66 -10.07
CA GLY A 87 -1.81 -10.61 -8.80
C GLY A 87 -0.92 -10.38 -7.56
N ALA A 88 0.35 -10.76 -7.64
CA ALA A 88 1.35 -10.48 -6.62
C ALA A 88 1.72 -8.98 -6.57
N LEU A 89 1.95 -8.35 -7.73
CA LEU A 89 2.23 -6.92 -7.85
C LEU A 89 1.03 -6.08 -7.41
N GLU A 90 -0.18 -6.42 -7.86
CA GLU A 90 -1.40 -5.74 -7.43
C GLU A 90 -1.53 -5.73 -5.91
N THR A 91 -1.23 -6.87 -5.27
CA THR A 91 -1.29 -7.02 -3.81
C THR A 91 -0.31 -6.07 -3.11
N VAL A 92 0.94 -6.04 -3.57
CA VAL A 92 1.98 -5.15 -3.03
C VAL A 92 1.60 -3.69 -3.18
N ILE A 93 1.21 -3.29 -4.40
CA ILE A 93 0.86 -1.90 -4.70
C ILE A 93 -0.33 -1.47 -3.84
N ARG A 94 -1.34 -2.33 -3.74
CA ARG A 94 -2.51 -2.12 -2.90
C ARG A 94 -2.14 -1.91 -1.44
N GLU A 95 -1.34 -2.80 -0.86
CA GLU A 95 -0.98 -2.73 0.56
C GLU A 95 -0.21 -1.45 0.87
N ASN A 96 0.77 -1.09 0.04
CA ASN A 96 1.53 0.14 0.20
C ASN A 96 0.63 1.39 0.11
N LEU A 97 -0.21 1.47 -0.93
CA LEU A 97 -1.15 2.58 -1.08
C LEU A 97 -2.15 2.64 0.08
N SER A 98 -2.71 1.50 0.47
CA SER A 98 -3.67 1.41 1.57
C SER A 98 -3.05 1.85 2.90
N ASN A 99 -1.79 1.48 3.15
CA ASN A 99 -1.08 1.90 4.36
C ASN A 99 -0.90 3.42 4.41
N ILE A 100 -0.50 4.04 3.29
CA ILE A 100 -0.36 5.51 3.20
C ILE A 100 -1.72 6.19 3.37
N LEU A 101 -2.76 5.73 2.68
CA LEU A 101 -4.10 6.31 2.80
C LEU A 101 -4.68 6.15 4.22
N CYS A 102 -4.44 5.00 4.86
CA CYS A 102 -4.79 4.80 6.27
C CYS A 102 -4.01 5.77 7.18
N GLY A 103 -2.72 6.00 6.89
CA GLY A 103 -1.90 7.00 7.58
C GLY A 103 -2.51 8.39 7.51
N ILE A 104 -2.89 8.85 6.31
CA ILE A 104 -3.58 10.13 6.10
C ILE A 104 -4.89 10.18 6.89
N ASN A 105 -5.75 9.16 6.76
CA ASN A 105 -7.02 9.14 7.47
C ASN A 105 -6.82 9.19 9.00
N ASN A 106 -5.88 8.42 9.53
CA ASN A 106 -5.56 8.40 10.96
C ASN A 106 -5.06 9.78 11.43
N ALA A 107 -4.18 10.43 10.65
CA ALA A 107 -3.73 11.79 10.92
C ALA A 107 -4.91 12.76 11.02
N VAL A 108 -5.86 12.68 10.08
CA VAL A 108 -7.07 13.51 10.10
C VAL A 108 -7.97 13.20 11.29
N GLN A 109 -8.16 11.93 11.64
CA GLN A 109 -8.95 11.56 12.81
C GLN A 109 -8.30 12.03 14.12
N ALA A 110 -6.96 12.13 14.17
CA ALA A 110 -6.21 12.63 15.31
C ALA A 110 -6.17 14.16 15.43
N ILE A 111 -6.66 14.91 14.43
CA ILE A 111 -6.70 16.38 14.50
C ILE A 111 -7.57 16.81 15.68
N GLU A 112 -6.97 17.63 16.55
CA GLU A 112 -7.64 18.30 17.65
C GLU A 112 -7.17 19.74 17.76
N ALA A 113 -8.08 20.60 18.21
CA ALA A 113 -7.79 21.96 18.59
C ALA A 113 -7.27 22.03 20.01
N THR A 114 -6.23 22.83 20.22
CA THR A 114 -5.64 23.15 21.51
C THR A 114 -5.91 24.60 21.88
N SER A 115 -6.07 24.86 23.18
CA SER A 115 -6.32 26.20 23.73
C SER A 115 -5.02 27.02 23.77
N THR A 116 -5.09 28.32 23.46
CA THR A 116 -3.98 29.25 23.71
C THR A 116 -3.89 29.71 25.17
N GLY A 117 -4.80 29.25 26.03
CA GLY A 117 -4.81 29.49 27.47
C GLY A 117 -6.03 30.26 27.97
N GLY A 118 -6.44 29.94 29.21
CA GLY A 118 -7.57 30.56 29.89
C GLY A 118 -8.94 30.02 29.46
N LEU A 119 -9.97 30.34 30.25
CA LEU A 119 -11.33 29.80 30.08
C LEU A 119 -11.91 30.05 28.67
N LEU A 120 -11.61 31.21 28.07
CA LEU A 120 -12.08 31.54 26.72
C LEU A 120 -11.35 30.75 25.63
N GLY A 121 -10.07 30.43 25.83
CA GLY A 121 -9.31 29.54 24.93
C GLY A 121 -9.82 28.11 24.97
N ASP A 122 -10.17 27.62 26.16
CA ASP A 122 -10.71 26.26 26.34
C ASP A 122 -12.09 26.13 25.67
N ALA A 123 -12.93 27.16 25.79
CA ALA A 123 -14.22 27.23 25.10
C ALA A 123 -14.07 27.29 23.56
N ALA A 124 -13.09 28.07 23.08
CA ALA A 124 -12.74 28.13 21.65
C ALA A 124 -12.28 26.76 21.12
N ALA A 125 -11.33 26.11 21.80
CA ALA A 125 -10.85 24.78 21.43
C ALA A 125 -11.98 23.73 21.45
N GLY A 126 -12.84 23.75 22.46
CA GLY A 126 -14.03 22.88 22.54
C GLY A 126 -15.01 23.09 21.38
N THR A 127 -15.22 24.34 20.96
CA THR A 127 -16.06 24.67 19.81
C THR A 127 -15.47 24.13 18.50
N ILE A 128 -14.16 24.32 18.28
CA ILE A 128 -13.49 23.76 17.11
C ILE A 128 -13.54 22.23 17.13
N ASN A 129 -13.22 21.58 18.26
CA ASN A 129 -13.25 20.12 18.38
C ASN A 129 -14.65 19.54 18.11
N THR A 130 -15.70 20.23 18.53
CA THR A 130 -17.08 19.84 18.22
C THR A 130 -17.35 19.93 16.72
N ALA A 131 -16.96 21.03 16.06
CA ALA A 131 -17.12 21.18 14.63
C ALA A 131 -16.28 20.17 13.83
N LEU A 132 -15.06 19.89 14.28
CA LEU A 132 -14.18 18.87 13.69
C LEU A 132 -14.86 17.50 13.71
N ALA A 133 -15.38 17.09 14.87
CA ALA A 133 -16.01 15.78 15.03
C ALA A 133 -17.34 15.64 14.26
N VAL A 134 -18.18 16.68 14.26
CA VAL A 134 -19.55 16.60 13.72
C VAL A 134 -19.62 16.91 12.23
N THR A 135 -18.75 17.79 11.72
CA THR A 135 -18.85 18.31 10.35
C THR A 135 -17.61 18.01 9.51
N VAL A 136 -16.43 18.40 10.00
CA VAL A 136 -15.22 18.41 9.16
C VAL A 136 -14.69 17.00 8.88
N LYS A 137 -14.46 16.19 9.93
CA LYS A 137 -13.96 14.81 9.78
C LYS A 137 -14.95 13.93 9.00
N PRO A 138 -16.27 13.99 9.22
CA PRO A 138 -17.23 13.25 8.39
C PRO A 138 -17.22 13.68 6.91
N ALA A 139 -17.15 14.99 6.62
CA ALA A 139 -17.09 15.48 5.24
C ALA A 139 -15.79 15.05 4.53
N PHE A 140 -14.66 15.09 5.25
CA PHE A 140 -13.40 14.53 4.77
C PHE A 140 -13.55 13.05 4.45
N ASN A 141 -14.05 12.24 5.39
CA ASN A 141 -14.20 10.79 5.21
C ASN A 141 -15.08 10.44 4.00
N LEU A 142 -16.16 11.20 3.77
CA LEU A 142 -17.03 10.97 2.60
C LEU A 142 -16.24 11.09 1.28
N THR A 143 -15.41 12.12 1.17
CA THR A 143 -14.58 12.34 -0.03
C THR A 143 -13.44 11.31 -0.09
N PHE A 144 -12.75 11.11 1.03
CA PHE A 144 -11.59 10.24 1.14
C PHE A 144 -11.92 8.76 0.92
N ASN A 145 -13.13 8.31 1.26
CA ASN A 145 -13.60 6.96 0.97
C ASN A 145 -13.60 6.64 -0.53
N THR A 146 -13.69 7.65 -1.40
CA THR A 146 -13.55 7.45 -2.85
C THR A 146 -12.11 7.06 -3.21
N ALA A 147 -11.10 7.66 -2.57
CA ALA A 147 -9.70 7.27 -2.73
C ALA A 147 -9.46 5.85 -2.20
N LEU A 148 -10.02 5.51 -1.03
CA LEU A 148 -9.94 4.15 -0.49
C LEU A 148 -10.59 3.12 -1.42
N ALA A 149 -11.73 3.46 -2.04
CA ALA A 149 -12.39 2.58 -3.00
C ALA A 149 -11.55 2.30 -4.26
N LEU A 150 -10.72 3.27 -4.70
CA LEU A 150 -9.81 3.05 -5.82
C LEU A 150 -8.70 2.06 -5.50
N VAL A 151 -8.30 1.92 -4.24
CA VAL A 151 -7.27 0.97 -3.82
C VAL A 151 -7.87 -0.30 -3.19
N ASN A 152 -9.17 -0.53 -3.34
CA ASN A 152 -9.79 -1.77 -2.88
C ASN A 152 -9.56 -2.92 -3.86
N VAL A 153 -9.65 -4.15 -3.34
CA VAL A 153 -9.54 -5.38 -4.13
C VAL A 153 -10.52 -5.36 -5.29
N GLY A 154 -10.04 -5.70 -6.50
CA GLY A 154 -10.87 -5.75 -7.70
C GLY A 154 -11.17 -4.40 -8.33
N SER A 155 -10.51 -3.31 -7.88
CA SER A 155 -10.58 -2.05 -8.62
C SER A 155 -9.78 -2.16 -9.93
N SER A 156 -10.33 -1.60 -11.00
CA SER A 156 -9.60 -1.45 -12.26
C SER A 156 -8.42 -0.49 -12.14
N PHE A 157 -8.43 0.40 -11.14
CA PHE A 157 -7.32 1.30 -10.87
C PHE A 157 -6.04 0.55 -10.49
N LEU A 158 -6.14 -0.45 -9.60
CA LEU A 158 -4.98 -1.23 -9.18
C LEU A 158 -4.42 -2.08 -10.31
N GLY A 159 -5.28 -2.77 -11.08
CA GLY A 159 -4.83 -3.54 -12.23
C GLY A 159 -4.17 -2.67 -13.29
N ASN A 160 -4.78 -1.53 -13.65
CA ASN A 160 -4.14 -0.58 -14.58
C ASN A 160 -2.82 -0.02 -14.04
N LEU A 161 -2.69 0.14 -12.73
CA LEU A 161 -1.46 0.62 -12.10
C LEU A 161 -0.39 -0.46 -12.09
N ALA A 162 -0.73 -1.72 -11.77
CA ALA A 162 0.16 -2.87 -11.83
C ALA A 162 0.65 -3.13 -13.26
N ASP A 163 -0.26 -3.16 -14.24
CA ASP A 163 0.05 -3.31 -15.67
C ASP A 163 1.00 -2.23 -16.21
N ALA A 164 0.82 -0.99 -15.74
CA ALA A 164 1.64 0.14 -16.16
C ALA A 164 2.93 0.30 -15.33
N SER A 165 3.07 -0.46 -14.23
CA SER A 165 4.25 -0.42 -13.37
C SER A 165 5.45 -1.02 -14.06
N ILE A 166 6.62 -0.42 -13.80
CA ILE A 166 7.88 -0.93 -14.34
C ILE A 166 8.62 -1.63 -13.22
N LEU A 167 9.03 -2.87 -13.48
CA LEU A 167 9.86 -3.65 -12.58
C LEU A 167 11.31 -3.23 -12.74
N GLY A 168 11.96 -2.94 -11.62
CA GLY A 168 13.36 -2.62 -11.51
C GLY A 168 14.23 -3.88 -11.41
N GLU A 169 15.27 -3.81 -10.60
CA GLU A 169 16.09 -4.97 -10.30
C GLU A 169 15.24 -6.04 -9.63
N THR A 170 15.29 -7.25 -10.18
CA THR A 170 14.42 -8.35 -9.80
C THR A 170 15.23 -9.58 -9.47
N THR A 171 15.05 -10.10 -8.25
CA THR A 171 15.66 -11.34 -7.78
C THR A 171 14.57 -12.39 -7.59
N VAL A 172 14.79 -13.58 -8.13
CA VAL A 172 13.86 -14.72 -8.00
C VAL A 172 14.57 -15.87 -7.30
N THR A 173 13.97 -16.38 -6.23
CA THR A 173 14.44 -17.55 -5.51
C THR A 173 13.44 -18.69 -5.64
N ILE A 174 13.86 -19.80 -6.25
CA ILE A 174 13.07 -21.02 -6.37
C ILE A 174 13.77 -22.11 -5.55
N PRO A 175 13.26 -22.45 -4.35
CA PRO A 175 13.79 -23.57 -3.59
C PRO A 175 13.46 -24.89 -4.32
N THR A 176 14.48 -25.72 -4.52
CA THR A 176 14.33 -27.07 -5.07
C THR A 176 14.86 -28.08 -4.07
N THR A 177 14.15 -29.19 -3.91
CA THR A 177 14.63 -30.37 -3.20
C THR A 177 14.93 -31.45 -4.23
N ILE A 178 16.19 -31.88 -4.30
CA ILE A 178 16.62 -33.04 -5.09
C ILE A 178 16.71 -34.22 -4.13
N GLN A 179 16.07 -35.33 -4.48
CA GLN A 179 16.14 -36.57 -3.72
C GLN A 179 16.78 -37.64 -4.61
N ASP A 180 17.76 -38.35 -4.06
CA ASP A 180 18.41 -39.43 -4.78
C ASP A 180 17.39 -40.52 -5.15
N PRO A 181 17.50 -41.10 -6.36
CA PRO A 181 16.63 -42.20 -6.76
C PRO A 181 16.83 -43.37 -5.80
N THR A 182 15.73 -44.02 -5.42
CA THR A 182 15.80 -45.20 -4.57
C THR A 182 16.34 -46.39 -5.37
N TYR A 183 16.81 -47.43 -4.67
CA TYR A 183 17.19 -48.69 -5.31
C TYR A 183 16.11 -49.22 -6.25
N ALA A 184 14.83 -49.10 -5.85
CA ALA A 184 13.69 -49.54 -6.65
C ALA A 184 13.54 -48.71 -7.94
N ASP A 185 13.71 -47.39 -7.85
CA ASP A 185 13.62 -46.48 -9.01
C ASP A 185 14.71 -46.78 -10.03
N LEU A 186 15.95 -47.01 -9.56
CA LEU A 186 17.08 -47.38 -10.40
C LEU A 186 16.85 -48.73 -11.09
N THR A 187 16.35 -49.74 -10.37
CA THR A 187 16.02 -51.04 -10.98
C THR A 187 14.88 -50.94 -12.01
N ASN A 188 13.85 -50.12 -11.76
CA ASN A 188 12.75 -49.91 -12.69
C ASN A 188 13.17 -49.14 -13.95
N ALA A 189 14.17 -48.26 -13.83
CA ALA A 189 14.80 -47.57 -14.95
C ALA A 189 15.81 -48.44 -15.71
N GLY A 190 16.06 -49.68 -15.27
CA GLY A 190 16.99 -50.61 -15.92
C GLY A 190 18.48 -50.31 -15.65
N VAL A 191 18.79 -49.57 -14.59
CA VAL A 191 20.17 -49.28 -14.17
C VAL A 191 20.82 -50.56 -13.64
N ASP A 192 22.03 -50.86 -14.13
CA ASP A 192 22.81 -52.02 -13.68
C ASP A 192 23.38 -51.76 -12.29
N MET A 193 22.71 -52.31 -11.28
CA MET A 193 23.06 -52.19 -9.87
C MET A 193 24.30 -53.01 -9.46
N THR A 194 24.93 -53.75 -10.38
CA THR A 194 26.18 -54.47 -10.12
C THR A 194 27.42 -53.60 -10.24
N VAL A 195 27.26 -52.39 -10.78
CA VAL A 195 28.28 -51.34 -10.85
C VAL A 195 27.91 -50.25 -9.84
N PRO A 196 28.85 -49.66 -9.08
CA PRO A 196 28.53 -48.58 -8.14
C PRO A 196 27.85 -47.43 -8.89
N TYR A 197 26.65 -47.04 -8.43
CA TYR A 197 25.94 -45.88 -8.95
C TYR A 197 26.63 -44.61 -8.43
N GLU A 198 27.17 -43.79 -9.34
CA GLU A 198 27.56 -42.41 -9.03
C GLU A 198 26.39 -41.49 -9.38
N ALA A 199 25.92 -40.75 -8.36
CA ALA A 199 24.88 -39.73 -8.49
C ALA A 199 25.41 -38.46 -9.16
#